data_AF-A0A2W0BUS5-F1
#
_entry.id   AF-A0A2W0BUS5-F1
#
_cell.length_a   1.000
_cell.length_b   1.000
_cell.length_c   1.000
_cell.angle_alpha   90.00
_cell.angle_beta   90.00
_cell.angle_gamma   90.00
#
_symmetry.space_group_name_H-M   'P 1'
#
loop_
_entity.id
_entity.type
_entity.pdbx_description
1 polymer ?
#
loop_
_entity_poly.entity_id
_entity_poly.type
_entity_poly.pdbx_seq_one_letter_code
_entity_poly.pdbx_strand_id
1 'polypeptide(L)'
;MKTFRRSGAHASVMPRLPKWCDEASYAHWNPESSEVPSWQDAYDHLVREGRLSRVECPSPDHQAQWFRPPRRLNPLIGHNLVPVRRS
;
A
#
# COMPACT_ATOMS: atom_id res chain seq x y z
N MET A 1 2.13 8.16 -14.13
CA MET A 1 2.92 7.81 -12.92
C MET A 1 4.19 8.65 -12.72
N LYS A 2 5.11 8.78 -13.70
CA LYS A 2 6.38 9.53 -13.50
C LYS A 2 6.20 10.98 -13.03
N THR A 3 5.28 11.73 -13.65
CA THR A 3 4.99 13.12 -13.29
C THR A 3 4.43 13.23 -11.88
N PHE A 4 3.44 12.39 -11.54
CA PHE A 4 2.84 12.34 -10.20
C PHE A 4 3.87 12.06 -9.10
N ARG A 5 4.80 11.11 -9.33
CA ARG A 5 5.84 10.79 -8.33
C ARG A 5 6.77 11.97 -8.02
N ARG A 6 6.87 12.93 -8.92
CA ARG A 6 7.75 14.11 -8.79
C ARG A 6 6.99 15.36 -8.37
N SER A 7 5.69 15.26 -8.06
CA SER A 7 4.87 16.41 -7.72
C SER A 7 4.01 16.18 -6.47
N GLY A 8 3.55 17.29 -5.90
CA GLY A 8 2.55 17.33 -4.83
C GLY A 8 2.93 16.51 -3.59
N ALA A 9 1.91 15.90 -2.99
CA ALA A 9 2.03 15.16 -1.74
C ALA A 9 2.95 13.93 -1.85
N HIS A 10 3.01 13.28 -3.02
CA HIS A 10 3.88 12.12 -3.18
C HIS A 10 5.36 12.52 -3.06
N ALA A 11 5.78 13.58 -3.76
CA ALA A 11 7.16 14.05 -3.71
C ALA A 11 7.59 14.54 -2.32
N SER A 12 6.67 15.16 -1.55
CA SER A 12 6.98 15.65 -0.20
C SER A 12 7.05 14.54 0.86
N VAL A 13 6.32 13.45 0.67
CA VAL A 13 6.20 12.34 1.64
C VAL A 13 7.23 11.25 1.39
N MET A 14 7.50 10.86 0.14
CA MET A 14 8.36 9.71 -0.17
C MET A 14 9.75 9.74 0.49
N PRO A 15 10.45 10.89 0.60
CA PRO A 15 11.75 10.94 1.30
C PRO A 15 11.67 10.60 2.79
N ARG A 16 10.48 10.70 3.40
CA ARG A 16 10.24 10.43 4.83
C ARG A 16 9.86 8.98 5.11
N LEU A 17 9.41 8.25 4.09
CA LEU A 17 8.99 6.85 4.19
C LEU A 17 10.02 5.97 4.92
N PRO A 18 11.34 6.04 4.62
CA PRO A 18 12.31 5.17 5.28
C PRO A 18 12.37 5.36 6.80
N LYS A 19 12.07 6.57 7.28
CA LYS A 19 12.07 6.93 8.70
C LYS A 19 10.75 6.59 9.40
N TRP A 20 9.64 6.56 8.66
CA TRP A 20 8.30 6.37 9.22
C TRP A 20 7.88 4.90 9.30
N CYS A 21 8.41 4.07 8.42
CA CYS A 21 8.00 2.69 8.28
C CYS A 21 9.15 1.75 8.67
N ASP A 22 8.81 0.67 9.36
CA ASP A 22 9.63 -0.53 9.56
C ASP A 22 9.38 -1.60 8.47
N GLU A 23 8.24 -1.52 7.78
CA GLU A 23 7.85 -2.35 6.64
C GLU A 23 7.33 -1.50 5.48
N ALA A 24 7.80 -1.77 4.26
CA ALA A 24 7.26 -1.13 3.06
C ALA A 24 7.55 -1.94 1.80
N SER A 25 6.51 -2.32 1.06
CA SER A 25 6.65 -3.05 -0.21
C SER A 25 5.73 -2.47 -1.28
N TYR A 26 6.09 -2.71 -2.54
CA TYR A 26 5.28 -2.31 -3.68
C TYR A 26 5.45 -3.33 -4.80
N ALA A 27 4.41 -3.47 -5.63
CA ALA A 27 4.47 -4.21 -6.88
C ALA A 27 4.02 -3.30 -8.02
N HIS A 28 4.60 -3.51 -9.20
CA HIS A 28 4.07 -2.88 -10.40
C HIS A 28 2.82 -3.64 -10.83
N TRP A 29 1.77 -2.90 -11.19
CA TRP A 29 0.51 -3.47 -11.64
C TRP A 29 0.19 -2.90 -13.02
N ASN A 30 0.02 -3.79 -14.01
CA ASN A 30 -0.36 -3.42 -15.37
C ASN A 30 -1.55 -4.31 -15.79
N PRO A 31 -2.78 -3.93 -15.41
CA PRO A 31 -3.94 -4.77 -15.61
C PRO A 31 -4.42 -4.70 -17.06
N GLU A 32 -4.95 -5.82 -17.55
CA GLU A 32 -5.65 -5.88 -18.85
C GLU A 32 -7.06 -5.28 -18.77
N SER A 33 -7.62 -5.19 -17.57
CA SER A 33 -8.95 -4.63 -17.27
C SER A 33 -8.85 -3.36 -16.41
N SER A 34 -9.86 -2.50 -16.48
CA SER A 34 -10.00 -1.33 -15.60
C SER A 34 -10.60 -1.67 -14.23
N GLU A 35 -10.93 -2.94 -13.99
CA GLU A 35 -11.45 -3.40 -12.71
C GLU A 35 -10.41 -3.31 -11.60
N VAL A 36 -10.87 -2.91 -10.40
CA VAL A 36 -10.03 -2.85 -9.21
C VAL A 36 -9.87 -4.27 -8.66
N PRO A 37 -8.63 -4.77 -8.45
CA PRO A 37 -8.42 -6.12 -7.95
C PRO A 37 -8.98 -6.28 -6.54
N SER A 38 -9.33 -7.52 -6.18
CA SER A 38 -9.65 -7.80 -4.78
C SER A 38 -8.40 -7.62 -3.90
N TRP A 39 -8.60 -7.46 -2.60
CA TRP A 39 -7.48 -7.43 -1.65
C TRP A 39 -6.63 -8.71 -1.69
N GLN A 40 -7.27 -9.86 -1.97
CA GLN A 40 -6.57 -11.13 -2.10
C GLN A 40 -5.69 -11.15 -3.34
N ASP A 41 -6.21 -10.72 -4.51
CA ASP A 41 -5.43 -10.67 -5.75
C ASP A 41 -4.25 -9.71 -5.64
N ALA A 42 -4.48 -8.54 -5.03
CA ALA A 42 -3.42 -7.57 -4.78
C ALA A 42 -2.33 -8.12 -3.84
N TYR A 43 -2.73 -8.87 -2.80
CA TYR A 43 -1.80 -9.54 -1.89
C TYR A 43 -0.99 -10.63 -2.60
N ASP A 44 -1.66 -11.53 -3.32
CA ASP A 44 -1.00 -12.64 -4.01
C ASP A 44 0.02 -12.13 -5.05
N HIS A 45 -0.30 -11.02 -5.71
CA HIS A 45 0.63 -10.37 -6.61
C HIS A 45 1.80 -9.68 -5.90
N LEU A 46 1.55 -9.02 -4.78
CA LEU A 46 2.61 -8.41 -3.97
C LEU A 46 3.57 -9.49 -3.42
N VAL A 47 3.05 -10.65 -3.01
CA VAL A 47 3.88 -11.79 -2.58
C VAL A 47 4.71 -12.32 -3.75
N ARG A 48 4.12 -12.42 -4.94
CA ARG A 48 4.75 -13.03 -6.11
C ARG A 48 5.78 -12.13 -6.82
N GLU A 49 5.47 -10.84 -6.97
CA GLU A 49 6.25 -9.90 -7.79
C GLU A 49 6.71 -8.63 -7.02
N GLY A 50 6.40 -8.55 -5.73
CA GLY A 50 6.69 -7.39 -4.91
C GLY A 50 8.18 -7.13 -4.71
N ARG A 51 8.48 -5.85 -4.46
CA ARG A 51 9.80 -5.37 -4.09
C ARG A 51 9.72 -4.64 -2.77
N LEU A 52 10.73 -4.83 -1.93
CA LEU A 52 10.89 -4.06 -0.71
C LEU A 52 11.36 -2.64 -1.04
N SER A 53 10.78 -1.67 -0.35
CA SER A 53 11.34 -0.33 -0.25
C SER A 53 12.42 -0.31 0.82
N ARG A 54 13.39 0.61 0.66
CA ARG A 54 14.41 0.84 1.68
C ARG A 54 13.77 1.54 2.88
N VAL A 55 13.99 0.99 4.07
CA VAL A 55 13.60 1.54 5.37
C VAL A 55 14.80 1.62 6.30
N GLU A 56 14.77 2.52 7.29
CA GLU A 56 15.87 2.74 8.24
C GLU A 56 15.91 1.67 9.34
N CYS A 57 14.76 1.17 9.78
CA CYS A 57 14.63 0.18 10.85
C CYS A 57 13.74 -1.00 10.41
N PRO A 58 14.25 -1.91 9.54
CA PRO A 58 13.42 -2.98 8.99
C PRO A 58 12.99 -3.98 10.08
N SER A 59 11.72 -4.41 10.03
CA SER A 59 11.24 -5.51 10.86
C SER A 59 11.83 -6.87 10.40
N PRO A 60 11.81 -7.91 11.24
CA PRO A 60 12.19 -9.26 10.82
C PRO A 60 11.36 -9.77 9.63
N ASP A 61 10.06 -9.44 9.61
CA ASP A 61 9.14 -9.84 8.53
C ASP A 61 9.49 -9.13 7.21
N HIS A 62 9.84 -7.83 7.27
CA HIS A 62 10.36 -7.08 6.11
C HIS A 62 11.62 -7.75 5.55
N GLN A 63 12.57 -8.12 6.42
CA GLN A 63 13.81 -8.79 6.02
C GLN A 63 13.55 -10.17 5.42
N ALA A 64 12.55 -10.89 5.94
CA ALA A 64 12.14 -12.20 5.45
C ALA A 64 11.27 -12.13 4.17
N GLN A 65 10.95 -10.92 3.66
CA GLN A 65 9.97 -10.72 2.59
C GLN A 65 8.62 -11.40 2.87
N TRP A 66 8.24 -11.44 4.14
CA TRP A 66 6.99 -12.03 4.57
C TRP A 66 5.96 -10.92 4.80
N PHE A 67 4.77 -11.10 4.24
CA PHE A 67 3.68 -10.15 4.35
C PHE A 67 2.50 -10.81 5.05
N ARG A 68 1.85 -10.08 5.95
CA ARG A 68 0.63 -10.58 6.57
C ARG A 68 -0.48 -10.66 5.52
N PRO A 69 -1.18 -11.82 5.37
CA PRO A 69 -2.30 -11.94 4.46
C PRO A 69 -3.44 -10.99 4.85
N PRO A 70 -4.20 -10.47 3.87
CA PRO A 70 -5.32 -9.60 4.12
C PRO A 70 -6.34 -10.35 4.98
N ARG A 71 -6.62 -9.81 6.16
CA ARG A 71 -7.75 -10.28 6.97
C ARG A 71 -9.00 -9.63 6.42
N ARG A 72 -10.17 -10.26 6.61
CA ARG A 72 -11.43 -9.52 6.50
C ARG A 72 -11.33 -8.33 7.43
N LEU A 73 -11.20 -7.14 6.85
CA LEU A 73 -11.35 -5.91 7.60
C LEU A 73 -12.78 -5.95 8.11
N ASN A 74 -12.95 -6.20 9.40
CA ASN A 74 -14.14 -5.77 10.12
C ASN A 74 -13.74 -4.44 10.75
N PRO A 75 -13.71 -3.34 9.96
CA PRO A 75 -13.16 -2.09 10.44
C PRO A 75 -13.99 -1.65 11.63
N LEU A 76 -13.37 -1.54 12.80
CA LEU A 76 -14.04 -1.03 14.02
C LEU A 76 -14.54 0.42 13.82
N ILE A 77 -14.04 1.12 12.80
CA ILE A 77 -14.35 2.49 12.46
C ILE A 77 -14.88 2.51 11.02
N GLY A 78 -16.13 2.95 10.82
CA GLY A 78 -16.68 3.11 9.47
C GLY A 78 -18.10 2.60 9.25
N HIS A 79 -18.67 1.83 10.19
CA HIS A 79 -20.04 1.32 10.04
C HIS A 79 -21.12 2.42 9.92
N ASN A 80 -20.82 3.67 10.32
CA ASN A 80 -21.75 4.80 10.31
C ASN A 80 -21.19 6.07 9.64
N LEU A 81 -20.31 5.95 8.65
CA LEU A 81 -19.93 7.13 7.86
C LEU A 81 -21.03 7.40 6.82
N VAL A 82 -22.11 8.07 7.24
CA VAL A 82 -23.09 8.65 6.32
C VAL A 82 -22.43 9.85 5.64
N PRO A 83 -22.29 9.88 4.31
CA PRO A 83 -21.76 11.05 3.64
C PRO A 83 -22.73 12.21 3.86
N VAL A 84 -22.28 13.25 4.56
CA VAL A 84 -23.03 14.49 4.71
C VAL A 84 -23.10 15.13 3.31
N ARG A 85 -24.27 15.05 2.66
CA ARG A 85 -24.55 15.87 1.48
C ARG A 85 -24.58 17.32 1.94
N ARG A 86 -23.57 18.10 1.56
CA ARG A 86 -23.66 19.56 1.67
C ARG A 86 -24.57 20.04 0.54
N SER A 87 -25.69 20.67 0.93
CA SER A 87 -26.61 21.41 0.07
C SER A 87 -25.97 22.68 -0.47
#